data_AF-A0AAE0ARJ4-F1
#
_entry.id   AF-A0AAE0ARJ4-F1
#
_cell.length_a   1.000
_cell.length_b   1.000
_cell.length_c   1.000
_cell.angle_alpha   90.00
_cell.angle_beta   90.00
_cell.angle_gamma   90.00
#
_symmetry.space_group_name_H-M   'P 1'
#
loop_
_entity.id
_entity.type
_entity.pdbx_description
1 polymer ?
#
loop_
_entity_poly.entity_id
_entity_poly.type
_entity_poly.pdbx_seq_one_letter_code
_entity_poly.pdbx_strand_id
1 'polypeptide(L)'
;MPTTVEPVKLSNSIPTTTPPHDPLPKYLQEEYEMTQERKDLVSSLPTEKGWLTNYLHQYQGPYWDHVLDYWKASLEKPERVLFLKFEEMKMEPGLHLKKLAEFLGCPFSPEEEASGLVDGILKLCSFDTLSNLEVNKTGKLPSGEENKVFFRRGETGDWKDHLTCEMIQEMDKITEEKLHASGLKF
;
A
#
# COMPACT_ATOMS: atom_id res chain seq x y z
N MET A 1 15.54 -40.65 -46.98
CA MET A 1 14.21 -40.00 -46.93
C MET A 1 14.27 -38.95 -45.83
N PRO A 2 14.43 -37.65 -46.14
CA PRO A 2 14.39 -36.62 -45.11
C PRO A 2 12.93 -36.33 -44.77
N THR A 3 12.55 -36.57 -43.52
CA THR A 3 11.21 -36.25 -43.01
C THR A 3 11.14 -34.76 -42.76
N THR A 4 10.37 -34.04 -43.58
CA THR A 4 9.99 -32.65 -43.38
C THR A 4 9.17 -32.55 -42.10
N VAL A 5 9.68 -31.86 -41.08
CA VAL A 5 8.90 -31.54 -39.88
C VAL A 5 8.12 -30.26 -40.18
N GLU A 6 6.80 -30.35 -40.27
CA GLU A 6 5.94 -29.17 -40.34
C GLU A 6 5.99 -28.38 -39.02
N PRO A 7 5.98 -27.04 -39.06
CA PRO A 7 5.97 -26.23 -37.85
C PRO A 7 4.64 -26.35 -37.12
N VAL A 8 4.71 -26.67 -35.82
CA VAL A 8 3.58 -26.66 -34.89
C VAL A 8 3.03 -25.23 -34.81
N LYS A 9 1.80 -25.02 -35.30
CA LYS A 9 1.05 -23.78 -35.05
C LYS A 9 0.64 -23.75 -33.57
N LEU A 10 1.33 -22.93 -32.78
CA LEU A 10 0.85 -22.52 -31.45
C LEU A 10 -0.41 -21.67 -31.64
N SER A 11 -1.57 -22.24 -31.31
CA SER A 11 -2.81 -21.49 -31.20
C SER A 11 -2.76 -20.61 -29.95
N ASN A 12 -2.48 -19.33 -30.14
CA ASN A 12 -2.65 -18.31 -29.11
C ASN A 12 -4.15 -18.02 -28.91
N SER A 13 -4.81 -18.87 -28.14
CA SER A 13 -6.12 -18.56 -27.59
C SER A 13 -6.27 -19.32 -26.28
N ILE A 14 -5.84 -18.68 -25.19
CA ILE A 14 -6.25 -19.05 -23.83
C ILE A 14 -7.77 -18.81 -23.77
N PRO A 15 -8.60 -19.83 -23.44
CA PRO A 15 -10.02 -19.61 -23.23
C PRO A 15 -10.22 -18.69 -22.02
N THR A 16 -10.59 -17.43 -22.25
CA THR A 16 -11.09 -16.51 -21.22
C THR A 16 -12.53 -16.84 -20.90
N THR A 17 -12.76 -17.95 -20.20
CA THR A 17 -13.97 -18.09 -19.39
C THR A 17 -13.68 -17.37 -18.09
N THR A 18 -14.08 -16.09 -18.01
CA THR A 18 -14.14 -15.37 -16.74
C THR A 18 -15.02 -16.17 -15.78
N PRO A 19 -14.51 -16.60 -14.62
CA PRO A 19 -15.36 -17.18 -13.58
C PRO A 19 -16.45 -16.16 -13.21
N PRO A 20 -17.65 -16.60 -12.78
CA PRO A 20 -18.63 -15.68 -12.23
C PRO A 20 -17.96 -14.86 -11.12
N HIS A 21 -17.92 -13.54 -11.29
CA HIS A 21 -17.39 -12.64 -10.28
C HIS A 21 -18.22 -12.83 -9.00
N ASP A 22 -17.56 -13.25 -7.92
CA ASP A 22 -18.12 -13.09 -6.59
C ASP A 22 -18.48 -11.60 -6.42
N PRO A 23 -19.66 -11.28 -5.87
CA PRO A 23 -20.01 -9.89 -5.59
C PRO A 23 -18.91 -9.29 -4.73
N LEU A 24 -18.42 -8.10 -5.13
CA LEU A 24 -17.40 -7.36 -4.40
C LEU A 24 -17.77 -7.35 -2.90
N PRO A 25 -16.84 -7.69 -1.99
CA PRO A 25 -17.13 -7.64 -0.57
C PRO A 25 -17.75 -6.29 -0.18
N LYS A 26 -18.69 -6.28 0.77
CA LYS A 26 -19.46 -5.08 1.15
C LYS A 26 -18.58 -3.85 1.44
N TYR A 27 -17.36 -4.05 1.94
CA TYR A 27 -16.37 -3.00 2.18
C TYR A 27 -15.86 -2.26 0.91
N LEU A 28 -16.16 -2.77 -0.29
CA LEU A 28 -15.88 -2.12 -1.57
C LEU A 28 -17.13 -1.52 -2.23
N GLN A 29 -18.31 -1.66 -1.62
CA GLN A 29 -19.59 -1.27 -2.22
C GLN A 29 -20.24 -0.05 -1.53
N GLU A 30 -19.73 0.41 -0.40
CA GLU A 30 -20.30 1.55 0.33
C GLU A 30 -19.64 2.87 -0.12
N GLU A 31 -20.30 3.62 -1.01
CA GLU A 31 -20.05 5.04 -1.17
C GLU A 31 -20.48 5.76 0.12
N TYR A 32 -19.51 6.06 0.98
CA TYR A 32 -19.71 6.67 2.29
C TYR A 32 -19.91 8.18 2.16
N GLU A 33 -21.10 8.69 2.54
CA GLU A 33 -21.36 10.13 2.56
C GLU A 33 -20.48 10.83 3.63
N MET A 34 -19.63 11.76 3.18
CA MET A 34 -18.70 12.51 4.01
C MET A 34 -19.44 13.61 4.80
N THR A 35 -19.27 13.65 6.13
CA THR A 35 -19.89 14.70 6.98
C THR A 35 -19.27 16.08 6.71
N GLN A 36 -20.02 17.15 6.99
CA GLN A 36 -19.55 18.52 6.71
C GLN A 36 -18.27 18.88 7.50
N GLU A 37 -18.18 18.48 8.76
CA GLU A 37 -16.97 18.66 9.59
C GLU A 37 -15.73 17.98 8.96
N ARG A 38 -15.91 16.82 8.32
CA ARG A 38 -14.83 16.10 7.63
C ARG A 38 -14.37 16.83 6.37
N LYS A 39 -15.30 17.45 5.63
CA LYS A 39 -14.98 18.28 4.46
C LYS A 39 -14.20 19.53 4.86
N ASP A 40 -14.58 20.15 5.96
CA ASP A 40 -13.92 21.37 6.45
C ASP A 40 -12.49 21.08 6.93
N LEU A 41 -12.28 19.96 7.63
CA LEU A 41 -10.93 19.51 8.03
C LEU A 41 -10.06 19.21 6.81
N VAL A 42 -10.54 18.44 5.83
CA VAL A 42 -9.79 18.14 4.59
C VAL A 42 -9.42 19.42 3.84
N SER A 43 -10.32 20.39 3.80
CA SER A 43 -10.08 21.69 3.14
C SER A 43 -9.04 22.56 3.87
N SER A 44 -8.80 22.30 5.16
CA SER A 44 -7.82 23.03 5.98
C SER A 44 -6.39 22.49 5.86
N LEU A 45 -6.19 21.31 5.26
CA LEU A 45 -4.88 20.71 5.11
C LEU A 45 -4.04 21.39 4.02
N PRO A 46 -2.70 21.44 4.15
CA PRO A 46 -1.84 22.09 3.17
C PRO A 46 -1.97 21.43 1.79
N THR A 47 -2.22 22.24 0.76
CA THR A 47 -2.42 21.76 -0.61
C THR A 47 -1.12 21.60 -1.40
N GLU A 48 0.04 21.61 -0.72
CA GLU A 48 1.33 21.49 -1.40
C GLU A 48 1.47 20.13 -2.12
N LYS A 49 2.18 20.15 -3.26
CA LYS A 49 2.37 19.01 -4.16
C LYS A 49 2.96 17.81 -3.41
N GLY A 50 2.09 16.90 -2.99
CA GLY A 50 2.45 15.65 -2.35
C GLY A 50 1.53 15.22 -1.22
N TRP A 51 0.70 16.12 -0.68
CA TRP A 51 -0.18 15.82 0.45
C TRP A 51 -1.63 15.61 0.02
N LEU A 52 -2.05 16.35 -1.00
CA LEU A 52 -3.35 16.23 -1.64
C LEU A 52 -3.11 16.27 -3.16
N THR A 53 -2.93 15.12 -3.80
CA THR A 53 -3.48 15.02 -5.17
C THR A 53 -4.95 15.37 -5.01
N ASN A 54 -5.43 16.38 -5.76
CA ASN A 54 -6.77 17.00 -5.68
C ASN A 54 -7.98 16.04 -5.76
N TYR A 55 -7.72 14.73 -5.76
CA TYR A 55 -8.67 13.64 -5.95
C TYR A 55 -8.59 12.57 -4.85
N LEU A 56 -7.54 12.48 -4.01
CA LEU A 56 -7.42 11.33 -3.07
C LEU A 56 -8.45 11.34 -1.94
N HIS A 57 -8.87 12.52 -1.46
CA HIS A 57 -9.91 12.62 -0.43
C HIS A 57 -11.31 12.23 -0.94
N GLN A 58 -11.53 12.12 -2.26
CA GLN A 58 -12.83 11.80 -2.85
C GLN A 58 -13.12 10.29 -2.93
N TYR A 59 -12.13 9.40 -2.80
CA TYR A 59 -12.32 8.00 -3.24
C TYR A 59 -12.33 6.93 -2.14
N GLN A 60 -11.93 7.20 -0.89
CA GLN A 60 -11.71 6.11 0.09
C GLN A 60 -12.12 6.45 1.52
N GLY A 61 -13.28 7.11 1.66
CA GLY A 61 -13.94 7.30 2.95
C GLY A 61 -13.09 8.01 4.02
N PRO A 62 -13.59 8.08 5.26
CA PRO A 62 -12.83 8.63 6.37
C PRO A 62 -11.63 7.71 6.69
N TYR A 63 -10.42 8.27 6.73
CA TYR A 63 -9.17 7.52 6.94
C TYR A 63 -9.23 6.53 8.12
N TRP A 64 -9.70 6.98 9.29
CA TRP A 64 -9.79 6.14 10.48
C TRP A 64 -10.77 4.97 10.33
N ASP A 65 -11.90 5.19 9.66
CA ASP A 65 -12.90 4.13 9.44
C ASP A 65 -12.30 3.05 8.53
N HIS A 66 -11.62 3.45 7.45
CA HIS A 66 -10.90 2.53 6.57
C HIS A 66 -9.80 1.74 7.30
N VAL A 67 -9.00 2.40 8.13
CA VAL A 67 -7.96 1.75 8.95
C VAL A 67 -8.59 0.75 9.92
N LEU A 68 -9.67 1.12 10.61
CA LEU A 68 -10.35 0.28 11.59
C LEU A 68 -10.99 -0.96 10.95
N ASP A 69 -11.55 -0.83 9.76
CA ASP A 69 -12.17 -1.96 9.06
C ASP A 69 -11.15 -3.03 8.69
N TYR A 70 -9.99 -2.62 8.16
CA TYR A 70 -8.90 -3.57 7.90
C TYR A 70 -8.23 -4.09 9.16
N TRP A 71 -8.14 -3.28 10.21
CA TRP A 71 -7.67 -3.74 11.53
C TRP A 71 -8.56 -4.86 12.06
N LYS A 72 -9.88 -4.65 12.13
CA LYS A 72 -10.84 -5.68 12.55
C LYS A 72 -10.78 -6.92 11.65
N ALA A 73 -10.75 -6.73 10.34
CA ALA A 73 -10.64 -7.85 9.39
C ALA A 73 -9.36 -8.68 9.61
N SER A 74 -8.24 -8.04 9.97
CA SER A 74 -6.99 -8.73 10.29
C SER A 74 -7.06 -9.56 11.57
N LEU A 75 -7.88 -9.14 12.55
CA LEU A 75 -8.11 -9.89 13.78
C LEU A 75 -9.08 -11.07 13.55
N GLU A 76 -10.09 -10.87 12.71
CA GLU A 76 -11.10 -11.90 12.40
C GLU A 76 -10.57 -12.99 11.47
N LYS A 77 -9.71 -12.62 10.50
CA LYS A 77 -9.20 -13.51 9.44
C LYS A 77 -7.70 -13.32 9.24
N PRO A 78 -6.87 -13.63 10.25
CA PRO A 78 -5.42 -13.41 10.19
C PRO A 78 -4.73 -14.20 9.08
N GLU A 79 -5.35 -15.27 8.58
CA GLU A 79 -4.87 -16.06 7.44
C GLU A 79 -5.17 -15.45 6.07
N ARG A 80 -6.02 -14.42 6.02
CA ARG A 80 -6.43 -13.72 4.77
C ARG A 80 -6.08 -12.25 4.73
N VAL A 81 -5.88 -11.62 5.88
CA VAL A 81 -5.60 -10.18 5.98
C VAL A 81 -4.39 -9.96 6.88
N LEU A 82 -3.27 -9.58 6.27
CA LEU A 82 -2.08 -9.14 6.97
C LEU A 82 -2.10 -7.61 7.13
N PHE A 83 -2.22 -7.15 8.37
CA PHE A 83 -2.11 -5.73 8.70
C PHE A 83 -0.66 -5.37 9.03
N LEU A 84 -0.12 -4.35 8.35
CA LEU A 84 1.24 -3.83 8.53
C LEU A 84 1.19 -2.33 8.78
N LYS A 85 2.02 -1.84 9.71
CA LYS A 85 2.23 -0.41 9.94
C LYS A 85 3.51 0.03 9.24
N PHE A 86 3.45 1.17 8.56
CA PHE A 86 4.56 1.66 7.75
C PHE A 86 5.80 1.95 8.61
N GLU A 87 5.60 2.57 9.77
CA GLU A 87 6.65 2.94 10.72
C GLU A 87 7.38 1.70 11.25
N GLU A 88 6.64 0.65 11.63
CA GLU A 88 7.21 -0.61 12.10
C GLU A 88 7.97 -1.34 10.98
N MET A 89 7.40 -1.37 9.77
CA MET A 89 8.08 -1.91 8.60
C MET A 89 9.37 -1.14 8.29
N LYS A 90 9.40 0.17 8.51
CA LYS A 90 10.61 0.97 8.33
C LYS A 90 11.64 0.72 9.43
N MET A 91 11.20 0.49 10.66
CA MET A 91 12.06 0.26 11.82
C MET A 91 12.69 -1.14 11.78
N GLU A 92 11.90 -2.16 11.43
CA GLU A 92 12.32 -3.56 11.39
C GLU A 92 11.95 -4.23 10.05
N PRO A 93 12.55 -3.81 8.92
CA PRO A 93 12.15 -4.24 7.60
C PRO A 93 12.35 -5.74 7.36
N GLY A 94 13.42 -6.33 7.89
CA GLY A 94 13.67 -7.77 7.78
C GLY A 94 12.62 -8.61 8.50
N LEU A 95 12.20 -8.19 9.69
CA LEU A 95 11.15 -8.88 10.45
C LEU A 95 9.82 -8.85 9.67
N HIS A 96 9.44 -7.69 9.15
CA HIS A 96 8.20 -7.53 8.40
C HIS A 96 8.22 -8.24 7.04
N LEU A 97 9.38 -8.28 6.37
CA LEU A 97 9.55 -9.05 5.14
C LEU A 97 9.37 -10.56 5.39
N LYS A 98 9.95 -11.10 6.46
CA LYS A 98 9.75 -12.51 6.84
C LYS A 98 8.29 -12.81 7.18
N LYS A 99 7.65 -11.93 7.98
CA LYS A 99 6.21 -12.02 8.30
C LYS A 99 5.35 -12.02 7.03
N LEU A 100 5.68 -11.18 6.05
CA LEU A 100 4.99 -11.15 4.76
C LEU A 100 5.20 -12.45 3.97
N ALA A 101 6.43 -12.96 3.92
CA ALA A 101 6.76 -14.20 3.23
C ALA A 101 6.03 -15.42 3.84
N GLU A 102 5.98 -15.51 5.17
CA GLU A 102 5.18 -16.50 5.89
C GLU A 102 3.69 -16.40 5.52
N PHE A 103 3.13 -15.19 5.53
CA PHE A 103 1.73 -14.95 5.19
C PHE A 103 1.40 -15.32 3.74
N LEU A 104 2.33 -15.11 2.80
CA LEU A 104 2.17 -15.51 1.40
C LEU A 104 2.39 -17.02 1.17
N GLY A 105 2.73 -17.78 2.21
CA GLY A 105 3.01 -19.22 2.11
C GLY A 105 4.38 -19.55 1.50
N CYS A 106 5.31 -18.59 1.52
CA CYS A 106 6.69 -18.75 1.04
C CYS A 106 7.72 -18.35 2.10
N PRO A 107 7.71 -18.97 3.30
CA PRO A 107 8.68 -18.65 4.35
C PRO A 107 10.10 -18.90 3.88
N PHE A 108 11.03 -18.04 4.31
CA PHE A 108 12.45 -18.23 4.01
C PHE A 108 13.00 -19.45 4.77
N SER A 109 13.82 -20.23 4.08
CA SER A 109 14.61 -21.30 4.70
C SER A 109 15.83 -20.74 5.45
N PRO A 110 16.38 -21.46 6.44
CA PRO A 110 17.60 -21.06 7.14
C PRO A 110 18.78 -20.82 6.19
N GLU A 111 18.88 -21.59 5.11
CA GLU A 111 19.90 -21.46 4.08
C GLU A 111 19.73 -20.18 3.26
N GLU A 112 18.49 -19.82 2.90
CA GLU A 112 18.19 -18.56 2.20
C GLU A 112 18.51 -17.35 3.07
N GLU A 113 18.17 -17.41 4.36
CA GLU A 113 18.54 -16.35 5.31
C GLU A 113 20.07 -16.23 5.46
N ALA A 114 20.77 -17.35 5.64
CA ALA A 114 22.22 -17.38 5.76
C ALA A 114 22.93 -16.91 4.47
N SER A 115 22.31 -17.10 3.30
CA SER A 115 22.83 -16.62 2.02
C SER A 115 22.72 -15.10 1.83
N GLY A 116 21.99 -14.40 2.70
CA GLY A 116 21.71 -12.97 2.58
C GLY A 116 20.58 -12.64 1.60
N LEU A 117 19.74 -13.62 1.24
CA LEU A 117 18.61 -13.40 0.31
C LEU A 117 17.67 -12.31 0.82
N VAL A 118 17.36 -12.32 2.11
CA VAL A 118 16.50 -11.32 2.77
C VAL A 118 17.08 -9.91 2.59
N ASP A 119 18.37 -9.72 2.88
CA ASP A 119 19.06 -8.44 2.70
C ASP A 119 19.12 -8.02 1.24
N GLY A 120 19.27 -8.97 0.32
CA GLY A 120 19.21 -8.75 -1.12
C GLY A 120 17.85 -8.18 -1.57
N ILE A 121 16.75 -8.77 -1.10
CA ILE A 121 15.39 -8.30 -1.38
C ILE A 121 15.18 -6.91 -0.77
N LEU A 122 15.56 -6.70 0.50
CA LEU A 122 15.46 -5.40 1.16
C LEU A 122 16.22 -4.31 0.39
N LYS A 123 17.42 -4.62 -0.09
CA LYS A 123 18.20 -3.70 -0.92
C LYS A 123 17.50 -3.40 -2.24
N LEU A 124 17.03 -4.42 -2.96
CA LEU A 124 16.33 -4.25 -4.24
C LEU A 124 15.06 -3.40 -4.11
N CYS A 125 14.29 -3.62 -3.04
CA CYS A 125 13.05 -2.91 -2.75
C CYS A 125 13.24 -1.62 -1.95
N SER A 126 14.47 -1.24 -1.62
CA SER A 126 14.75 -0.02 -0.86
C SER A 126 14.30 1.23 -1.60
N PHE A 127 13.90 2.26 -0.85
CA PHE A 127 13.54 3.56 -1.42
C PHE A 127 14.67 4.11 -2.30
N ASP A 128 15.92 4.04 -1.83
CA ASP A 128 17.09 4.52 -2.59
C ASP A 128 17.26 3.76 -3.90
N THR A 129 17.13 2.43 -3.89
CA THR A 129 17.28 1.66 -5.13
C THR A 129 16.14 1.95 -6.09
N LEU A 130 14.89 1.85 -5.63
CA LEU A 130 13.71 2.03 -6.49
C LEU A 130 13.61 3.46 -7.04
N SER A 131 13.81 4.48 -6.21
CA SER A 131 13.76 5.89 -6.65
C SER A 131 14.85 6.23 -7.67
N ASN A 132 15.96 5.48 -7.67
CA ASN A 132 17.08 5.72 -8.57
C ASN A 132 17.03 4.96 -9.90
N LEU A 133 16.08 4.04 -10.10
CA LEU A 133 15.89 3.35 -11.37
C LEU A 133 15.45 4.32 -12.46
N GLU A 134 16.00 4.18 -13.67
CA GLU A 134 15.69 5.04 -14.81
C GLU A 134 14.19 5.11 -15.12
N VAL A 135 13.50 3.97 -14.98
CA VAL A 135 12.04 3.88 -15.17
C VAL A 135 11.27 4.76 -14.19
N ASN A 136 11.81 5.01 -12.99
CA ASN A 136 11.16 5.81 -11.96
C ASN A 136 11.60 7.28 -12.02
N LYS A 137 12.77 7.59 -12.58
CA LYS A 137 13.23 8.98 -12.80
C LYS A 137 12.60 9.64 -14.02
N THR A 138 12.46 8.89 -15.11
CA THR A 138 12.09 9.45 -16.42
C THR A 138 10.84 8.81 -17.03
N GLY A 139 10.42 7.65 -16.52
CA GLY A 139 9.24 6.95 -17.02
C GLY A 139 7.94 7.68 -16.70
N LYS A 140 6.90 7.30 -17.44
CA LYS A 140 5.54 7.82 -17.29
C LYS A 140 4.54 6.68 -17.31
N LEU A 141 3.45 6.86 -16.58
CA LEU A 141 2.29 5.99 -16.68
C LEU A 141 1.61 6.15 -18.06
N PRO A 142 0.82 5.17 -18.51
CA PRO A 142 -0.01 5.31 -19.71
C PRO A 142 -0.98 6.52 -19.64
N SER A 143 -1.37 6.92 -18.43
CA SER A 143 -2.20 8.10 -18.14
C SER A 143 -1.43 9.43 -18.23
N GLY A 144 -0.10 9.40 -18.34
CA GLY A 144 0.75 10.57 -18.62
C GLY A 144 1.53 11.12 -17.41
N GLU A 145 1.20 10.70 -16.18
CA GLU A 145 1.93 11.10 -14.98
C GLU A 145 3.35 10.54 -14.95
N GLU A 146 4.31 11.36 -14.49
CA GLU A 146 5.71 10.94 -14.34
C GLU A 146 5.89 10.02 -13.13
N ASN A 147 6.60 8.90 -13.30
CA ASN A 147 6.79 7.92 -12.23
C ASN A 147 7.53 8.50 -11.01
N LYS A 148 8.31 9.57 -11.19
CA LYS A 148 9.06 10.20 -10.10
C LYS A 148 8.16 10.77 -9.01
N VAL A 149 6.88 11.04 -9.31
CA VAL A 149 5.93 11.57 -8.31
C VAL A 149 5.63 10.58 -7.19
N PHE A 150 5.87 9.27 -7.41
CA PHE A 150 5.69 8.24 -6.40
C PHE A 150 6.85 8.20 -5.37
N PHE A 151 7.97 8.89 -5.63
CA PHE A 151 9.17 8.86 -4.79
C PHE A 151 9.54 10.28 -4.33
N ARG A 152 9.14 10.65 -3.10
CA ARG A 152 9.40 11.99 -2.54
C ARG A 152 10.57 12.02 -1.54
N ARG A 153 10.35 11.50 -0.33
CA ARG A 153 11.38 11.39 0.72
C ARG A 153 11.47 9.99 1.32
N GLY A 154 10.34 9.28 1.39
CA GLY A 154 10.30 7.94 1.98
C GLY A 154 10.60 7.94 3.48
N GLU A 155 10.41 9.06 4.19
CA GLU A 155 10.75 9.27 5.60
C GLU A 155 9.51 9.35 6.50
N THR A 156 9.66 8.93 7.76
CA THR A 156 8.65 9.08 8.80
C THR A 156 8.86 10.40 9.53
N GLY A 157 7.78 11.01 10.04
CA GLY A 157 7.86 12.25 10.81
C GLY A 157 7.99 13.54 9.99
N ASP A 158 8.01 13.45 8.66
CA ASP A 158 8.08 14.61 7.75
C ASP A 158 6.96 15.63 8.01
N TRP A 159 5.83 15.18 8.54
CA TRP A 159 4.68 16.04 8.86
C TRP A 159 4.99 17.18 9.82
N LYS A 160 6.03 17.05 10.65
CA LYS A 160 6.45 18.09 11.60
C LYS A 160 6.91 19.36 10.92
N ASP A 161 7.38 19.25 9.67
CA ASP A 161 7.85 20.39 8.90
C ASP A 161 6.72 21.11 8.14
N HIS A 162 5.52 20.53 8.09
CA HIS A 162 4.38 21.05 7.31
C HIS A 162 3.16 21.42 8.15
N LEU A 163 2.98 20.79 9.31
CA LEU A 163 1.81 21.00 10.17
C LEU A 163 2.14 21.90 11.35
N THR A 164 1.21 22.79 11.69
CA THR A 164 1.30 23.59 12.92
C THR A 164 1.00 22.73 14.14
N CYS A 165 1.49 23.13 15.32
CA CYS A 165 1.21 22.43 16.59
C CYS A 165 -0.29 22.23 16.84
N GLU A 166 -1.11 23.23 16.47
CA GLU A 166 -2.58 23.18 16.63
C GLU A 166 -3.20 22.10 15.74
N MET A 167 -2.77 22.00 14.48
CA MET A 167 -3.25 20.96 13.54
C MET A 167 -2.85 19.56 14.01
N ILE A 168 -1.62 19.43 14.52
CA ILE A 168 -1.10 18.16 15.05
C ILE A 168 -1.95 17.71 16.24
N GLN A 169 -2.19 18.61 17.20
CA GLN A 169 -3.00 18.32 18.39
C GLN A 169 -4.43 17.91 18.03
N GLU A 170 -5.03 18.58 17.05
CA GLU A 170 -6.38 18.21 16.59
C GLU A 170 -6.40 16.84 15.92
N MET A 171 -5.41 16.53 15.06
CA MET A 171 -5.28 15.20 14.44
C MET A 171 -5.04 14.09 15.48
N ASP A 172 -4.20 14.33 16.47
CA ASP A 172 -3.91 13.38 17.55
C ASP A 172 -5.18 13.11 18.37
N LYS A 173 -5.93 14.17 18.70
CA LYS A 173 -7.20 14.07 19.42
C LYS A 173 -8.23 13.25 18.65
N ILE A 174 -8.45 13.55 17.37
CA ILE A 174 -9.39 12.78 16.51
C ILE A 174 -8.93 11.32 16.42
N THR A 175 -7.62 11.09 16.29
CA THR A 175 -7.06 9.73 16.23
C THR A 175 -7.31 8.95 17.50
N GLU A 176 -7.09 9.54 18.67
CA GLU A 176 -7.39 8.90 19.95
C GLU A 176 -8.89 8.63 20.09
N GLU A 177 -9.75 9.61 19.83
CA GLU A 177 -11.20 9.45 19.90
C GLU A 177 -11.69 8.28 19.02
N LYS A 178 -11.14 8.13 17.82
CA LYS A 178 -11.53 7.09 16.87
C LYS A 178 -10.92 5.73 17.18
N LEU A 179 -9.66 5.67 17.61
CA LEU A 179 -8.92 4.41 17.69
C LEU A 179 -8.83 3.82 19.09
N HIS A 180 -9.02 4.60 20.16
CA HIS A 180 -8.77 4.15 21.55
C HIS A 180 -9.47 2.83 21.90
N ALA A 181 -10.73 2.66 21.47
CA ALA A 181 -11.54 1.48 21.77
C ALA A 181 -11.15 0.23 20.96
N SER A 182 -10.37 0.39 19.89
CA SER A 182 -10.01 -0.69 18.96
C SER A 182 -8.77 -1.48 19.38
N GLY A 183 -7.98 -0.95 20.33
CA GLY A 183 -6.67 -1.48 20.70
C GLY A 183 -5.56 -1.20 19.68
N LEU A 184 -5.86 -0.59 18.52
CA LEU A 184 -4.86 -0.17 17.54
C LEU A 184 -4.11 1.08 18.04
N LYS A 185 -2.78 1.01 18.00
CA LYS A 185 -1.88 2.12 18.36
C LYS A 185 -0.78 2.29 17.31
N PHE A 186 -0.43 3.55 17.05
CA PHE A 186 0.64 3.96 16.14
C PHE A 186 1.86 4.46 16.92
#